data_AF-A0A6J5TZZ3-F1
#
_entry.id   AF-A0A6J5TZZ3-F1
#
_cell.length_a   1.000
_cell.length_b   1.000
_cell.length_c   1.000
_cell.angle_alpha   90.00
_cell.angle_beta   90.00
_cell.angle_gamma   90.00
#
_symmetry.space_group_name_H-M   'P 1'
#
loop_
_entity.id
_entity.type
_entity.pdbx_description
1 polymer ?
#
loop_
_entity_poly.entity_id
_entity_poly.type
_entity_poly.pdbx_seq_one_letter_code
_entity_poly.pdbx_strand_id
1 'polypeptide(L)' 'MARIKVHELRNKTKAELLGQLKDLKAELALLRVANVTGRALQQALQNEGGELRLSIAQVLTVISQKQKAALR' A
#
# COMPACT_ATOMS: atom_id res chain seq x y z
N MET A 1 7.87 5.72 5.22
CA MET A 1 6.69 5.35 6.06
C MET A 1 6.95 4.01 6.72
N ALA A 2 6.28 3.65 7.83
CA ALA A 2 6.56 2.37 8.49
C ALA A 2 6.26 1.19 7.56
N ARG A 3 7.28 0.37 7.27
CA ARG A 3 7.20 -0.79 6.38
C ARG A 3 6.15 -1.78 6.87
N ILE A 4 5.07 -1.95 6.11
CA ILE A 4 4.00 -2.89 6.46
C ILE A 4 4.56 -4.32 6.46
N LYS A 5 4.29 -5.06 7.54
CA LYS A 5 4.67 -6.47 7.63
C LYS A 5 3.49 -7.35 7.22
N VAL A 6 3.73 -8.27 6.28
CA VAL A 6 2.68 -9.12 5.70
C VAL A 6 1.96 -9.99 6.75
N HIS A 7 2.65 -10.42 7.81
CA HIS A 7 2.01 -11.21 8.88
C HIS A 7 0.95 -10.42 9.65
N GLU A 8 1.12 -9.11 9.81
CA GLU A 8 0.12 -8.25 10.47
C GLU A 8 -1.15 -8.12 9.62
N LEU A 9 -1.01 -8.13 8.28
CA LEU A 9 -2.14 -8.07 7.35
C LEU A 9 -2.96 -9.36 7.34
N ARG A 10 -2.33 -10.52 7.58
CA ARG A 10 -3.03 -11.83 7.57
C ARG A 10 -4.03 -11.95 8.70
N ASN A 11 -3.81 -11.29 9.83
CA ASN A 11 -4.71 -11.32 10.99
C ASN A 11 -5.89 -10.35 10.85
N LYS A 12 -5.90 -9.45 9.85
CA LYS A 12 -6.96 -8.46 9.63
C LYS A 12 -8.13 -9.01 8.83
N THR A 13 -9.31 -8.46 9.06
CA THR A 13 -10.52 -8.76 8.32
C THR A 13 -10.49 -8.19 6.89
N LYS A 14 -11.37 -8.69 6.01
CA LYS A 14 -11.48 -8.19 4.63
C LYS A 14 -11.86 -6.70 4.59
N ALA A 15 -12.72 -6.25 5.49
CA ALA A 15 -13.13 -4.85 5.58
C ALA A 15 -11.96 -3.93 5.95
N GLU A 16 -11.15 -4.32 6.93
CA GLU A 16 -9.96 -3.56 7.34
C GLU A 16 -8.91 -3.50 6.22
N LEU A 17 -8.66 -4.61 5.51
CA LEU A 17 -7.73 -4.64 4.38
C LEU A 17 -8.20 -3.73 3.23
N LEU A 18 -9.50 -3.65 2.98
CA LEU A 18 -10.07 -2.74 1.98
C LEU A 18 -10.00 -1.28 2.42
N GLY A 19 -10.17 -0.98 3.72
CA GLY A 19 -9.94 0.34 4.29
C GLY A 19 -8.50 0.79 4.07
N GLN A 20 -7.53 -0.03 4.52
CA GLN A 20 -6.11 0.26 4.35
C GLN A 20 -5.72 0.45 2.88
N LEU A 21 -6.30 -0.33 1.97
CA LEU A 21 -6.06 -0.18 0.54
C LEU A 21 -6.52 1.17 -0.01
N LYS A 22 -7.62 1.74 0.50
CA LYS A 22 -8.10 3.06 0.11
C LYS A 22 -7.18 4.16 0.60
N ASP A 23 -6.76 4.07 1.86
CA ASP A 23 -5.88 5.07 2.49
C ASP A 23 -4.52 5.12 1.77
N LEU A 24 -3.89 3.96 1.54
CA LEU A 24 -2.62 3.86 0.81
C LEU A 24 -2.72 4.40 -0.63
N LYS A 25 -3.87 4.24 -1.29
CA LYS A 25 -4.08 4.79 -2.64
C LYS A 25 -4.26 6.31 -2.63
N ALA A 26 -4.96 6.86 -1.63
CA ALA A 26 -5.11 8.30 -1.45
C ALA A 26 -3.76 8.97 -1.19
N GLU A 27 -2.95 8.37 -0.33
CA GLU A 27 -1.59 8.81 -0.01
C GLU A 27 -0.68 8.79 -1.24
N LEU A 28 -0.74 7.72 -2.04
CA LEU A 28 -0.01 7.66 -3.32
C LEU A 28 -0.45 8.75 -4.30
N ALA A 29 -1.74 9.11 -4.32
CA ALA A 29 -2.26 10.18 -5.17
C ALA A 29 -1.73 11.55 -4.74
N LEU A 30 -1.70 11.83 -3.43
CA LEU A 30 -1.10 13.05 -2.87
C LEU A 30 0.39 13.15 -3.23
N LEU A 31 1.12 12.05 -3.06
CA LEU A 31 2.56 11.99 -3.38
C LEU A 31 2.82 12.16 -4.88
N ARG A 32 1.91 11.69 -5.76
CA ARG A 32 1.99 11.95 -7.21
C ARG A 32 1.77 13.41 -7.56
N VAL A 33 0.81 14.10 -6.93
CA VAL A 33 0.60 15.54 -7.16
C VAL A 33 1.79 16.35 -6.66
N ALA A 34 2.29 16.05 -5.46
CA ALA A 34 3.46 16.70 -4.88
C ALA A 34 4.72 16.55 -5.76
N ASN A 35 4.92 15.39 -6.40
CA ASN A 35 6.00 15.15 -7.36
C ASN A 35 5.94 16.10 -8.59
N VAL A 36 4.75 16.46 -9.05
CA VAL A 36 4.59 17.34 -10.23
C VAL A 36 5.01 18.77 -9.90
N THR A 37 4.82 19.20 -8.65
CA THR A 37 5.07 20.57 -8.19
C THR A 37 6.49 20.88 -7.72
N GLY A 38 7.41 19.91 -7.61
CA GLY A 38 8.77 20.18 -7.12
C GLY A 38 9.83 19.15 -7.52
N ARG A 39 10.76 19.53 -8.40
CA ARG A 39 11.95 18.76 -8.81
C ARG A 39 13.02 18.58 -7.70
N ALA A 40 12.81 19.10 -6.48
CA ALA A 40 13.85 19.27 -5.48
C ALA A 40 14.02 18.10 -4.47
N LEU A 41 13.25 17.01 -4.57
CA LEU A 41 13.25 15.92 -3.56
C LEU A 41 13.34 14.50 -4.16
N GLN A 42 14.05 14.35 -5.28
CA GLN A 42 14.06 13.11 -6.07
C GLN A 42 14.56 11.86 -5.31
N GLN A 43 15.34 12.02 -4.24
CA GLN A 43 15.91 10.90 -3.47
C GLN A 43 15.06 10.47 -2.26
N ALA A 44 14.27 11.39 -1.67
CA ALA A 44 13.31 11.05 -0.61
C ALA A 44 12.04 10.40 -1.20
N LEU A 45 11.53 10.95 -2.31
CA LEU A 45 10.29 10.45 -2.93
C LEU A 45 10.44 9.13 -3.70
N GLN A 46 11.65 8.74 -4.14
CA GLN A 46 11.85 7.42 -4.76
C GLN A 46 11.71 6.29 -3.75
N ASN A 47 12.28 6.44 -2.55
CA ASN A 47 12.18 5.45 -1.49
C ASN A 47 10.76 5.41 -0.92
N GLU A 48 10.16 6.57 -0.66
CA GLU A 48 8.83 6.68 -0.05
C GLU A 48 7.70 6.25 -1.02
N GLY A 49 7.80 6.62 -2.30
CA GLY A 49 6.89 6.16 -3.35
C GLY A 49 7.00 4.67 -3.68
N GLY A 50 8.21 4.10 -3.57
CA GLY A 50 8.46 2.67 -3.72
C GLY A 50 7.84 1.84 -2.59
N GLU A 51 8.02 2.29 -1.34
CA GLU A 51 7.44 1.64 -0.16
C GLU A 51 5.91 1.59 -0.18
N LEU A 52 5.25 2.67 -0.63
CA LEU A 52 3.79 2.72 -0.76
C LEU A 52 3.27 1.74 -1.82
N ARG A 53 3.93 1.65 -2.98
CA ARG A 53 3.57 0.69 -4.03
C ARG A 53 3.73 -0.75 -3.56
N LEU A 54 4.83 -1.04 -2.86
CA LEU A 54 5.08 -2.35 -2.28
C LEU A 54 4.01 -2.71 -1.25
N SER A 55 3.64 -1.76 -0.39
CA SER A 55 2.59 -1.92 0.62
C SER A 55 1.22 -2.22 0.00
N ILE A 56 0.83 -1.51 -1.06
CA ILE A 56 -0.39 -1.78 -1.83
C ILE A 56 -0.38 -3.20 -2.41
N ALA A 57 0.74 -3.61 -3.01
CA ALA A 57 0.88 -4.94 -3.60
C ALA A 57 0.76 -6.05 -2.55
N GLN A 58 1.33 -5.85 -1.36
CA GLN A 58 1.23 -6.79 -0.24
C GLN A 58 -0.22 -6.95 0.25
N VAL A 59 -0.96 -5.85 0.43
CA VAL A 59 -2.38 -5.88 0.83
C VAL A 59 -3.23 -6.63 -0.20
N LEU A 60 -3.06 -6.32 -1.50
CA LEU A 60 -3.77 -7.01 -2.58
C LEU A 60 -3.45 -8.51 -2.62
N THR A 61 -2.19 -8.87 -2.39
CA THR A 61 -1.75 -10.28 -2.34
C THR A 61 -2.44 -11.02 -1.20
N VAL A 62 -2.52 -10.45 0.00
CA VAL A 62 -3.20 -11.08 1.15
C VAL A 62 -4.70 -11.23 0.90
N ILE A 63 -5.36 -10.21 0.33
CA ILE A 63 -6.78 -10.30 -0.05
C ILE A 63 -7.00 -11.46 -1.03
N SER A 64 -6.17 -11.55 -2.07
CA SER A 64 -6.25 -12.61 -3.09
C SER A 64 -6.00 -14.01 -2.49
N GLN A 65 -5.01 -14.14 -1.60
CA GLN A 65 -4.74 -15.39 -0.87
C GLN A 65 -5.94 -15.84 -0.04
N LYS A 66 -6.55 -14.92 0.73
CA LYS A 66 -7.74 -15.22 1.53
C LYS A 66 -8.94 -15.61 0.67
N GLN A 67 -9.15 -14.91 -0.44
CA GLN A 67 -10.22 -15.24 -1.38
C GLN A 67 -10.03 -16.63 -1.99
N LYS A 68 -8.80 -16.97 -2.42
CA LYS A 68 -8.49 -18.29 -2.98
C LYS A 68 -8.62 -19.41 -1.93
N ALA A 69 -8.27 -19.13 -0.67
CA ALA A 69 -8.43 -20.10 0.42
C ALA A 69 -9.90 -20.34 0.76
N ALA A 70 -10.78 -19.35 0.65
CA ALA A 70 -12.22 -19.52 0.84
C ALA A 70 -12.91 -20.28 -0.30
N LEU A 71 -12.25 -20.39 -1.45
CA LEU A 71 -12.74 -21.12 -2.65
C LEU A 71 -12.16 -22.55 -2.75
N ARG A 72 -11.31 -22.94 -1.81
CA ARG A 72 -10.71 -24.28 -1.71
C ARG A 72 -11.38 -25.06 -0.60
#